data_AF-A0A1B0ZT33-F1
#
_entry.id   AF-A0A1B0ZT33-F1
#
_cell.length_a   1.000
_cell.length_b   1.000
_cell.length_c   1.000
_cell.angle_alpha   90.00
_cell.angle_beta   90.00
_cell.angle_gamma   90.00
#
_symmetry.space_group_name_H-M   'P 1'
#
loop_
_entity.id
_entity.type
_entity.pdbx_description
1 polymer ?
#
loop_
_entity_poly.entity_id
_entity_poly.type
_entity_poly.pdbx_seq_one_letter_code
_entity_poly.pdbx_strand_id
1 'polypeptide(L)'
;MRRMVCLIVMSEGRAMVAASELNYNLAASADQMAEEIFGTGVTVVSASYSGDSRSSAIYSGGDTIAPGATPGDTGVILSTGRADDYTNSSGEANQRANQSTNTSGENDNADFNAAAGARTYDASYLDVSFIPDGEVMTMQFIFSSEEFPEYQDSIYQDSVSVWINGEQVQLEVGSDTANPDTVSSTNNQNLYLDNTGDAYNTEMDGLTLTMTLTMVVNPDEVNTLRIGIADVGDNKYDSNLLIAGDSIQTDLVAQTDLAHVQADGSKTIDVLANDTNVSGSTLTITHLNGVAVTAGSLVTLSTGQTVELNDDGTLTLVGDGDVEDFTFTYTVSNGTNSDTGVVNATSIPCFVAGTLIRTPRGEVPVESLMPGDLVMTRDDGPQPVRWTGSRRVAGTGELAPVRIAAGSFGAHRTLSVSPQHRVLVRGAAAELLFGEPEVLVAARDLINDRTVRPSPCREVEYVHLMFDRHQVIYSEDLPSESFLPGPETPNLFERRVLDEICALFPELDPETGTGYGPAARRALSGAEGRLLSAMQIG
;
A
#
# COMPACT_ATOMS: atom_id res chain seq x y z
N MET A 1 11.89 35.22 -15.90
CA MET A 1 12.70 34.70 -14.77
C MET A 1 12.67 33.19 -14.87
N ARG A 2 13.81 32.54 -15.10
CA ARG A 2 13.87 31.07 -15.08
C ARG A 2 13.82 30.65 -13.61
N ARG A 3 12.71 30.05 -13.15
CA ARG A 3 12.63 29.42 -11.83
C ARG A 3 13.65 28.28 -11.80
N MET A 4 14.53 28.31 -10.81
CA MET A 4 15.54 27.28 -10.57
C MET A 4 14.83 26.19 -9.77
N VAL A 5 14.27 25.19 -10.45
CA VAL A 5 13.64 24.02 -9.81
C VAL A 5 14.78 23.20 -9.18
N CYS A 6 14.74 23.03 -7.86
CA CYS A 6 15.67 22.17 -7.15
C CYS A 6 15.18 20.73 -7.32
N LEU A 7 15.81 19.99 -8.24
CA LEU A 7 15.57 18.56 -8.40
C LEU A 7 16.24 17.82 -7.23
N ILE A 8 15.44 17.22 -6.36
CA ILE A 8 15.93 16.35 -5.28
C ILE A 8 15.77 14.91 -5.77
N VAL A 9 16.89 14.30 -6.18
CA VAL A 9 16.93 12.92 -6.69
C VAL A 9 17.06 11.97 -5.51
N MET A 10 16.10 11.04 -5.33
CA MET A 10 16.22 9.93 -4.38
C MET A 10 16.86 8.70 -5.04
N SER A 11 18.10 8.82 -5.54
CA SER A 11 18.89 7.66 -5.98
C SER A 11 20.30 8.09 -6.41
N GLU A 12 21.26 7.87 -5.51
CA GLU A 12 22.59 7.29 -5.75
C GLU A 12 23.34 7.33 -4.41
N GLY A 13 23.34 6.21 -3.68
CA GLY A 13 24.14 5.94 -2.47
C GLY A 13 24.13 7.02 -1.38
N ARG A 14 23.20 6.93 -0.42
CA ARG A 14 23.39 7.65 0.85
C ARG A 14 24.75 7.24 1.43
N ALA A 15 25.54 8.22 1.84
CA ALA A 15 26.82 7.95 2.48
C ALA A 15 26.57 7.19 3.79
N MET A 16 27.40 6.18 4.09
CA MET A 16 27.32 5.42 5.34
C MET A 16 27.21 6.37 6.53
N VAL A 17 26.20 6.15 7.35
CA VAL A 17 25.93 6.91 8.56
C VAL A 17 26.74 6.30 9.70
N ALA A 18 27.41 7.13 10.48
CA ALA A 18 28.11 6.67 11.67
C ALA A 18 27.11 6.34 12.78
N ALA A 19 27.39 5.28 13.53
CA ALA A 19 26.59 4.92 14.71
C ALA A 19 26.43 6.08 15.69
N SER A 20 25.21 6.31 16.14
CA SER A 20 24.91 7.16 17.29
C SER A 20 23.70 6.61 18.05
N GLU A 21 23.84 6.40 19.34
CA GLU A 21 22.77 5.80 20.15
C GLU A 21 21.64 6.81 20.39
N LEU A 22 20.39 6.38 20.23
CA LEU A 22 19.23 7.14 20.70
C LEU A 22 19.20 7.20 22.22
N ASN A 23 18.48 8.17 22.77
CA ASN A 23 18.27 8.24 24.21
C ASN A 23 17.11 7.31 24.59
N TYR A 24 17.40 6.16 25.22
CA TYR A 24 16.40 5.21 25.66
C TYR A 24 16.06 5.35 27.15
N ASN A 25 14.78 5.41 27.47
CA ASN A 25 14.26 5.18 28.81
C ASN A 25 13.62 3.79 28.90
N LEU A 26 14.45 2.77 29.14
CA LEU A 26 14.03 1.38 29.36
C LEU A 26 13.25 1.16 30.66
N ALA A 27 13.23 2.16 31.56
CA ALA A 27 12.51 2.10 32.83
C ALA A 27 11.12 2.76 32.78
N ALA A 28 10.67 3.18 31.58
CA ALA A 28 9.37 3.78 31.38
C ALA A 28 8.26 2.82 31.85
N SER A 29 7.30 3.33 32.62
CA SER A 29 6.08 2.57 32.92
C SER A 29 5.17 2.51 31.69
N ALA A 30 4.22 1.56 31.69
CA ALA A 30 3.20 1.50 30.65
C ALA A 30 2.41 2.81 30.53
N ASP A 31 2.05 3.44 31.65
CA ASP A 31 1.38 4.75 31.64
C ASP A 31 2.26 5.83 31.01
N GLN A 32 3.57 5.84 31.26
CA GLN A 32 4.48 6.79 30.62
C GLN A 32 4.61 6.54 29.11
N MET A 33 4.64 5.28 28.69
CA MET A 33 4.67 4.93 27.26
C MET A 33 3.36 5.32 26.56
N ALA A 34 2.21 5.12 27.22
CA ALA A 34 0.93 5.55 26.68
C ALA A 34 0.84 7.08 26.56
N GLU A 35 1.19 7.82 27.60
CA GLU A 35 1.21 9.29 27.58
C GLU A 35 2.23 9.87 26.60
N GLU A 36 3.26 9.11 26.21
CA GLU A 36 4.21 9.53 25.18
C GLU A 36 3.61 9.49 23.77
N ILE A 37 2.83 8.45 23.45
CA ILE A 37 2.31 8.24 22.08
C ILE A 37 0.90 8.81 21.85
N PHE A 38 0.11 8.99 22.91
CA PHE A 38 -1.23 9.58 22.82
C PHE A 38 -1.16 11.11 22.90
N GLY A 39 -1.67 11.76 21.86
CA GLY A 39 -1.60 13.21 21.69
C GLY A 39 -2.96 13.91 21.77
N THR A 40 -3.10 14.94 20.95
CA THR A 40 -4.24 15.88 21.01
C THR A 40 -5.59 15.17 20.82
N GLY A 41 -6.56 15.50 21.68
CA GLY A 41 -7.93 15.00 21.56
C GLY A 41 -8.11 13.54 21.99
N VAL A 42 -7.17 13.02 22.78
CA VAL A 42 -7.30 11.71 23.43
C VAL A 42 -6.83 11.81 24.89
N THR A 43 -7.58 11.20 25.81
CA THR A 43 -7.22 11.11 27.24
C THR A 43 -6.88 9.68 27.59
N VAL A 44 -5.65 9.42 28.05
CA VAL A 44 -5.25 8.12 28.59
C VAL A 44 -5.94 7.88 29.94
N VAL A 45 -6.51 6.69 30.13
CA VAL A 45 -7.16 6.26 31.37
C VAL A 45 -6.24 5.35 32.18
N SER A 46 -5.63 4.37 31.51
CA SER A 46 -4.68 3.44 32.13
C SER A 46 -3.94 2.65 31.06
N ALA A 47 -2.71 2.23 31.34
CA ALA A 47 -1.97 1.34 30.46
C ALA A 47 -1.31 0.17 31.20
N SER A 48 -1.09 -0.92 30.47
CA SER A 48 -0.27 -2.05 30.89
C SER A 48 0.60 -2.54 29.76
N TYR A 49 1.80 -3.01 30.11
CA TYR A 49 2.77 -3.56 29.16
C TYR A 49 3.01 -5.04 29.46
N SER A 50 3.11 -5.83 28.40
CA SER A 50 3.44 -7.25 28.42
C SER A 50 4.62 -7.50 27.48
N GLY A 51 5.69 -8.08 28.01
CA GLY A 51 6.93 -8.35 27.27
C GLY A 51 8.13 -8.38 28.22
N ASP A 52 9.32 -8.63 27.70
CA ASP A 52 10.54 -8.43 28.47
C ASP A 52 10.70 -6.94 28.78
N SER A 53 11.16 -6.60 29.99
CA SER A 53 11.41 -5.23 30.40
C SER A 53 12.43 -4.46 29.55
N ARG A 54 13.20 -5.16 28.71
CA ARG A 54 14.18 -4.56 27.79
C ARG A 54 13.67 -4.47 26.34
N SER A 55 12.49 -5.01 26.07
CA SER A 55 11.85 -5.04 24.75
C SER A 55 10.95 -3.83 24.49
N SER A 56 10.99 -2.85 25.38
CA SER A 56 10.28 -1.58 25.24
C SER A 56 11.09 -0.42 25.79
N ALA A 57 11.01 0.74 25.15
CA ALA A 57 11.56 1.99 25.69
C ALA A 57 10.77 3.19 25.17
N ILE A 58 10.82 4.30 25.92
CA ILE A 58 10.63 5.62 25.32
C ILE A 58 11.97 6.05 24.70
N TYR A 59 11.97 6.41 23.42
CA TYR A 59 13.14 6.96 22.74
C TYR A 59 13.02 8.48 22.59
N SER A 60 14.16 9.18 22.45
CA SER A 60 14.18 10.61 22.14
C SER A 60 15.43 11.06 21.38
N GLY A 61 15.30 12.16 20.65
CA GLY A 61 16.31 12.70 19.75
C GLY A 61 16.29 12.07 18.35
N GLY A 62 15.18 11.43 17.96
CA GLY A 62 15.00 10.74 16.68
C GLY A 62 15.35 11.59 15.47
N ASP A 63 14.87 12.83 15.40
CA ASP A 63 15.07 13.71 14.26
C ASP A 63 16.55 14.11 14.10
N THR A 64 17.27 14.20 15.22
CA THR A 64 18.67 14.64 15.23
C THR A 64 19.65 13.46 15.12
N ILE A 65 19.34 12.35 15.78
CA ILE A 65 20.25 11.20 15.94
C ILE A 65 20.00 10.16 14.85
N ALA A 66 18.75 9.88 14.53
CA ALA A 66 18.34 8.81 13.61
C ALA A 66 17.33 9.32 12.55
N PRO A 67 17.68 10.36 11.77
CA PRO A 67 16.77 10.96 10.80
C PRO A 67 16.36 9.97 9.72
N GLY A 68 15.05 9.80 9.56
CA GLY A 68 14.44 8.84 8.62
C GLY A 68 14.46 7.39 9.10
N ALA A 69 15.03 7.10 10.26
CA ALA A 69 14.94 5.81 10.95
C ALA A 69 13.97 5.83 12.14
N THR A 70 13.47 7.01 12.51
CA THR A 70 12.43 7.16 13.54
C THR A 70 11.24 7.90 12.95
N PRO A 71 10.00 7.59 13.36
CA PRO A 71 8.80 8.26 12.84
C PRO A 71 8.62 9.69 13.37
N GLY A 72 9.42 10.11 14.36
CA GLY A 72 9.47 11.46 14.93
C GLY A 72 10.58 11.59 15.98
N ASP A 73 10.75 12.78 16.57
CA ASP A 73 11.85 13.06 17.52
C ASP A 73 11.76 12.26 18.82
N THR A 74 10.55 11.94 19.27
CA THR A 74 10.30 11.11 20.45
C THR A 74 9.24 10.06 20.12
N GLY A 75 9.08 9.07 21.00
CA GLY A 75 8.10 8.01 20.82
C GLY A 75 8.40 6.77 21.65
N VAL A 76 7.71 5.68 21.32
CA VAL A 76 7.89 4.38 21.96
C VAL A 76 8.40 3.38 20.94
N ILE A 77 9.37 2.56 21.35
CA ILE A 77 9.84 1.40 20.61
C ILE A 77 9.36 0.14 21.33
N LEU A 78 8.76 -0.78 20.58
CA LEU A 78 8.51 -2.16 20.97
C LEU A 78 9.38 -3.06 20.08
N SER A 79 10.05 -4.04 20.67
CA SER A 79 11.01 -4.90 20.01
C SER A 79 10.72 -6.36 20.32
N THR A 80 10.93 -7.26 19.38
CA THR A 80 10.98 -8.70 19.69
C THR A 80 12.32 -9.10 20.34
N GLY A 81 13.35 -8.27 20.12
CA GLY A 81 14.63 -8.26 20.81
C GLY A 81 14.72 -7.18 21.90
N ARG A 82 15.86 -6.49 21.96
CA ARG A 82 16.11 -5.39 22.92
C ARG A 82 15.88 -4.05 22.25
N ALA A 83 15.07 -3.20 22.88
CA ALA A 83 14.78 -1.86 22.38
C ALA A 83 16.04 -0.97 22.26
N ASP A 84 16.99 -1.10 23.19
CA ASP A 84 18.24 -0.31 23.18
C ASP A 84 19.28 -0.82 22.18
N ASP A 85 19.02 -1.95 21.53
CA ASP A 85 19.88 -2.50 20.49
C ASP A 85 19.49 -1.96 19.09
N TYR A 86 18.43 -1.15 18.96
CA TYR A 86 18.01 -0.56 17.69
C TYR A 86 19.05 0.37 17.05
N THR A 87 19.85 1.07 17.88
CA THR A 87 20.94 1.96 17.40
C THR A 87 22.24 1.70 18.12
N ASN A 88 23.34 1.69 17.38
CA ASN A 88 24.68 1.55 17.95
C ASN A 88 25.21 2.82 18.63
N SER A 89 25.97 2.65 19.71
CA SER A 89 26.70 3.75 20.39
C SER A 89 28.08 4.05 19.80
N SER A 90 28.62 3.17 18.97
CA SER A 90 29.91 3.36 18.31
C SER A 90 30.06 2.41 17.11
N GLY A 91 30.85 2.79 16.11
CA GLY A 91 31.13 1.96 14.93
C GLY A 91 30.26 2.34 13.73
N GLU A 92 29.86 1.32 12.95
CA GLU A 92 28.94 1.44 11.81
C GLU A 92 27.49 1.40 12.30
N ALA A 93 26.55 1.96 11.54
CA ALA A 93 25.15 2.01 11.96
C ALA A 93 24.56 0.59 12.08
N ASN A 94 24.83 -0.26 11.08
CA ASN A 94 24.48 -1.67 10.99
C ASN A 94 25.76 -2.52 10.96
N GLN A 95 26.10 -3.10 12.11
CA GLN A 95 27.31 -3.90 12.31
C GLN A 95 27.05 -5.40 12.33
N ARG A 96 25.81 -5.79 12.61
CA ARG A 96 25.44 -7.17 12.92
C ARG A 96 24.37 -7.66 11.98
N ALA A 97 24.78 -8.19 10.84
CA ALA A 97 23.90 -8.78 9.82
C ALA A 97 23.05 -10.00 10.25
N ASN A 98 22.94 -10.32 11.55
CA ASN A 98 22.11 -11.39 12.12
C ASN A 98 21.84 -11.08 13.59
N GLN A 99 21.31 -9.90 13.91
CA GLN A 99 20.99 -9.58 15.29
C GLN A 99 19.84 -10.47 15.79
N SER A 100 20.08 -11.14 16.92
CA SER A 100 19.14 -12.04 17.54
C SER A 100 19.28 -11.95 19.05
N THR A 101 18.19 -11.57 19.70
CA THR A 101 18.12 -11.52 21.15
C THR A 101 16.83 -12.17 21.61
N ASN A 102 16.90 -13.46 21.93
CA ASN A 102 15.77 -14.14 22.56
C ASN A 102 15.40 -13.44 23.88
N THR A 103 14.16 -12.97 23.98
CA THR A 103 13.65 -12.26 25.15
C THR A 103 12.82 -13.19 26.03
N SER A 104 12.11 -12.62 27.00
CA SER A 104 11.16 -13.34 27.85
C SER A 104 9.71 -12.98 27.55
N GLY A 105 9.46 -12.43 26.35
CA GLY A 105 8.13 -12.12 25.85
C GLY A 105 7.20 -13.34 25.80
N GLU A 106 5.90 -13.08 25.64
CA GLU A 106 4.91 -14.16 25.64
C GLU A 106 5.02 -14.98 24.35
N ASN A 107 5.31 -16.28 24.51
CA ASN A 107 5.29 -17.23 23.42
C ASN A 107 3.88 -17.82 23.26
N ASP A 108 3.48 -18.11 22.02
CA ASP A 108 2.19 -18.74 21.69
C ASP A 108 0.97 -17.89 22.12
N ASN A 109 1.10 -16.56 22.04
CA ASN A 109 -0.01 -15.66 22.34
C ASN A 109 -1.14 -15.85 21.32
N ALA A 110 -2.37 -16.08 21.80
CA ALA A 110 -3.48 -16.47 20.94
C ALA A 110 -3.90 -15.39 19.94
N ASP A 111 -3.82 -14.12 20.31
CA ASP A 111 -4.24 -13.00 19.46
C ASP A 111 -3.21 -12.77 18.35
N PHE A 112 -1.92 -12.74 18.70
CA PHE A 112 -0.83 -12.66 17.72
C PHE A 112 -0.76 -13.90 16.83
N ASN A 113 -1.04 -15.11 17.35
CA ASN A 113 -1.14 -16.31 16.53
C ASN A 113 -2.28 -16.23 15.51
N ALA A 114 -3.41 -15.67 15.92
CA ALA A 114 -4.56 -15.49 15.03
C ALA A 114 -4.26 -14.46 13.94
N ALA A 115 -3.59 -13.36 14.29
CA ALA A 115 -3.14 -12.33 13.35
C ALA A 115 -2.10 -12.87 12.35
N ALA A 116 -1.07 -13.56 12.83
CA ALA A 116 0.01 -14.10 12.01
C ALA A 116 -0.37 -15.36 11.23
N GLY A 117 -1.46 -16.04 11.59
CA GLY A 117 -1.83 -17.35 11.03
C GLY A 117 -0.85 -18.49 11.39
N ALA A 118 0.09 -18.23 12.30
CA ALA A 118 1.16 -19.14 12.72
C ALA A 118 1.45 -18.97 14.22
N ARG A 119 2.33 -19.81 14.76
CA ARG A 119 2.77 -19.68 16.16
C ARG A 119 3.76 -18.51 16.28
N THR A 120 3.53 -17.66 17.26
CA THR A 120 4.33 -16.47 17.55
C THR A 120 5.21 -16.65 18.79
N TYR A 121 6.28 -15.87 18.86
CA TYR A 121 7.25 -15.88 19.95
C TYR A 121 7.54 -14.46 20.45
N ASP A 122 8.01 -14.38 21.69
CA ASP A 122 8.60 -13.17 22.27
C ASP A 122 7.75 -11.87 22.13
N ALA A 123 6.41 -12.01 22.22
CA ALA A 123 5.50 -10.89 22.04
C ALA A 123 5.77 -9.73 23.03
N SER A 124 5.81 -8.51 22.49
CA SER A 124 5.98 -7.24 23.18
C SER A 124 4.83 -6.31 22.80
N TYR A 125 3.95 -5.98 23.74
CA TYR A 125 2.73 -5.21 23.47
C TYR A 125 2.26 -4.32 24.62
N LEU A 126 1.59 -3.25 24.24
CA LEU A 126 0.97 -2.26 25.12
C LEU A 126 -0.56 -2.36 25.00
N ASP A 127 -1.23 -2.49 26.14
CA ASP A 127 -2.68 -2.36 26.28
C ASP A 127 -2.99 -1.00 26.92
N VAL A 128 -3.82 -0.18 26.27
CA VAL A 128 -4.19 1.16 26.74
C VAL A 128 -5.70 1.32 26.74
N SER A 129 -6.27 1.78 27.85
CA SER A 129 -7.63 2.31 27.89
C SER A 129 -7.58 3.81 27.75
N PHE A 130 -8.41 4.38 26.88
CA PHE A 130 -8.40 5.80 26.55
C PHE A 130 -9.80 6.33 26.22
N ILE A 131 -9.97 7.65 26.22
CA ILE A 131 -11.22 8.33 25.84
C ILE A 131 -10.87 9.34 24.74
N PRO A 132 -11.32 9.13 23.49
CA PRO A 132 -11.09 10.06 22.39
C PRO A 132 -12.21 11.11 22.28
N ASP A 133 -11.87 12.30 21.80
CA ASP A 133 -12.84 13.37 21.52
C ASP A 133 -13.52 13.19 20.15
N GLY A 134 -12.90 12.44 19.24
CA GLY A 134 -13.33 12.22 17.85
C GLY A 134 -13.67 10.76 17.52
N GLU A 135 -14.33 10.56 16.37
CA GLU A 135 -14.73 9.23 15.87
C GLU A 135 -13.60 8.48 15.14
N VAL A 136 -12.54 9.20 14.73
CA VAL A 136 -11.39 8.65 14.02
C VAL A 136 -10.11 9.16 14.68
N MET A 137 -9.15 8.26 14.88
CA MET A 137 -7.79 8.56 15.30
C MET A 137 -6.78 8.13 14.23
N THR A 138 -5.62 8.76 14.25
CA THR A 138 -4.44 8.35 13.48
C THR A 138 -3.37 7.76 14.40
N MET A 139 -2.33 7.15 13.83
CA MET A 139 -1.12 6.72 14.53
C MET A 139 0.01 6.59 13.51
N GLN A 140 1.16 7.19 13.79
CA GLN A 140 2.33 7.12 12.92
C GLN A 140 3.37 6.15 13.46
N PHE A 141 3.92 5.31 12.59
CA PHE A 141 4.91 4.30 13.01
C PHE A 141 5.93 3.96 11.93
N ILE A 142 7.06 3.38 12.33
CA ILE A 142 8.03 2.71 11.46
C ILE A 142 8.13 1.26 11.90
N PHE A 143 8.20 0.36 10.91
CA PHE A 143 8.61 -1.02 11.12
C PHE A 143 10.03 -1.22 10.58
N SER A 144 10.84 -2.00 11.29
CA SER A 144 12.23 -2.27 10.89
C SER A 144 12.65 -3.66 11.36
N SER A 145 13.47 -4.33 10.58
CA SER A 145 13.81 -5.73 10.80
C SER A 145 15.14 -6.12 10.17
N GLU A 146 15.80 -7.10 10.79
CA GLU A 146 16.91 -7.89 10.22
C GLU A 146 16.45 -8.91 9.17
N GLU A 147 15.14 -9.18 9.08
CA GLU A 147 14.59 -10.08 8.06
C GLU A 147 14.42 -9.41 6.69
N PHE A 148 14.59 -8.09 6.62
CA PHE A 148 14.63 -7.36 5.38
C PHE A 148 16.04 -7.32 4.77
N PRO A 149 16.19 -7.40 3.44
CA PRO A 149 15.18 -7.76 2.43
C PRO A 149 14.99 -9.28 2.23
N GLU A 150 15.78 -10.13 2.89
CA GLU A 150 15.95 -11.56 2.55
C GLU A 150 14.68 -12.42 2.73
N TYR A 151 13.80 -12.09 3.67
CA TYR A 151 12.59 -12.87 4.01
C TYR A 151 11.27 -12.09 3.87
N GLN A 152 11.31 -10.95 3.16
CA GLN A 152 10.21 -10.00 2.91
C GLN A 152 8.94 -10.56 2.21
N ASP A 153 8.91 -11.84 1.81
CA ASP A 153 7.75 -12.52 1.19
C ASP A 153 7.41 -13.84 1.92
N SER A 154 7.93 -14.04 3.14
CA SER A 154 7.81 -15.30 3.89
C SER A 154 6.83 -15.19 5.07
N ILE A 155 6.25 -16.33 5.46
CA ILE A 155 5.45 -16.51 6.69
C ILE A 155 6.24 -16.30 8.00
N TYR A 156 7.50 -15.86 7.91
CA TYR A 156 8.39 -15.66 9.04
C TYR A 156 8.44 -14.19 9.47
N GLN A 157 7.83 -13.27 8.70
CA GLN A 157 7.77 -11.87 9.07
C GLN A 157 7.10 -11.66 10.42
N ASP A 158 7.81 -10.98 11.30
CA ASP A 158 7.33 -10.59 12.62
C ASP A 158 6.06 -9.76 12.51
N SER A 159 5.04 -10.15 13.27
CA SER A 159 3.68 -9.64 13.13
C SER A 159 3.52 -8.38 13.97
N VAL A 160 3.44 -7.21 13.32
CA VAL A 160 2.87 -6.00 13.94
C VAL A 160 1.35 -6.12 13.91
N SER A 161 0.69 -5.85 15.04
CA SER A 161 -0.77 -5.93 15.09
C SER A 161 -1.36 -4.93 16.07
N VAL A 162 -2.52 -4.41 15.68
CA VAL A 162 -3.27 -3.39 16.40
C VAL A 162 -4.71 -3.87 16.57
N TRP A 163 -5.26 -3.72 17.77
CA TRP A 163 -6.68 -3.98 18.05
C TRP A 163 -7.31 -2.78 18.72
N ILE A 164 -8.53 -2.47 18.30
CA ILE A 164 -9.40 -1.47 18.91
C ILE A 164 -10.66 -2.17 19.41
N ASN A 165 -10.99 -1.98 20.69
CA ASN A 165 -12.17 -2.58 21.33
C ASN A 165 -12.28 -4.10 21.17
N GLY A 166 -11.13 -4.77 21.06
CA GLY A 166 -11.02 -6.23 20.86
C GLY A 166 -11.16 -6.69 19.40
N GLU A 167 -11.40 -5.78 18.46
CA GLU A 167 -11.39 -6.07 17.03
C GLU A 167 -10.04 -5.70 16.44
N GLN A 168 -9.44 -6.61 15.66
CA GLN A 168 -8.17 -6.33 15.01
C GLN A 168 -8.40 -5.24 13.97
N VAL A 169 -7.66 -4.15 14.09
CA VAL A 169 -7.61 -3.13 13.05
C VAL A 169 -6.87 -3.79 11.90
N GLN A 170 -7.57 -4.00 10.78
CA GLN A 170 -6.84 -4.31 9.56
C GLN A 170 -5.96 -3.11 9.29
N LEU A 171 -4.67 -3.36 9.01
CA LEU A 171 -3.76 -2.34 8.49
C LEU A 171 -4.23 -2.01 7.06
N GLU A 172 -5.43 -1.44 6.95
CA GLU A 172 -6.04 -0.90 5.74
C GLU A 172 -5.37 0.45 5.50
N VAL A 173 -4.15 0.39 4.98
CA VAL A 173 -3.60 1.52 4.25
C VAL A 173 -4.04 1.31 2.82
N GLY A 174 -4.99 2.14 2.36
CA GLY A 174 -5.52 2.23 1.00
C GLY A 174 -5.33 0.99 0.12
N SER A 175 -6.41 0.27 -0.18
CA SER A 175 -6.44 -0.81 -1.20
C SER A 175 -5.22 -1.75 -1.17
N ASP A 176 -5.19 -2.74 -0.28
CA ASP A 176 -4.28 -3.91 -0.32
C ASP A 176 -2.75 -3.64 -0.46
N THR A 177 -2.26 -2.40 -0.27
CA THR A 177 -0.91 -2.01 -0.73
C THR A 177 -0.06 -1.29 0.32
N ALA A 178 -0.40 -1.29 1.61
CA ALA A 178 0.53 -0.82 2.64
C ALA A 178 0.35 -1.48 4.02
N ASN A 179 0.08 -2.79 4.01
CA ASN A 179 0.43 -3.62 5.16
C ASN A 179 1.98 -3.67 5.24
N PRO A 180 2.63 -3.44 6.40
CA PRO A 180 4.06 -3.71 6.60
C PRO A 180 4.49 -5.07 6.03
N ASP A 181 3.64 -6.10 6.14
CA ASP A 181 3.87 -7.45 5.60
C ASP A 181 4.00 -7.47 4.06
N THR A 182 3.59 -6.40 3.39
CA THR A 182 3.61 -6.24 1.92
C THR A 182 4.61 -5.17 1.46
N VAL A 183 5.28 -4.45 2.36
CA VAL A 183 6.31 -3.47 1.99
C VAL A 183 7.64 -4.19 1.82
N SER A 184 8.23 -4.09 0.63
CA SER A 184 9.43 -4.82 0.28
C SER A 184 10.25 -4.11 -0.78
N SER A 185 11.47 -4.59 -1.03
CA SER A 185 12.32 -4.11 -2.14
C SER A 185 11.70 -4.34 -3.53
N THR A 186 10.56 -5.03 -3.62
CA THR A 186 9.86 -5.34 -4.87
C THR A 186 8.39 -4.98 -4.89
N ASN A 187 7.78 -4.71 -3.73
CA ASN A 187 6.37 -4.35 -3.56
C ASN A 187 6.28 -3.10 -2.67
N ASN A 188 5.57 -2.05 -3.12
CA ASN A 188 5.55 -0.76 -2.43
C ASN A 188 6.94 -0.17 -2.18
N GLN A 189 7.83 -0.27 -3.18
CA GLN A 189 9.26 0.06 -3.08
C GLN A 189 9.53 1.47 -2.57
N ASN A 190 8.65 2.42 -2.87
CA ASN A 190 8.75 3.80 -2.39
C ASN A 190 8.63 3.94 -0.87
N LEU A 191 8.05 2.94 -0.20
CA LEU A 191 7.87 2.90 1.25
C LEU A 191 8.95 2.08 1.96
N TYR A 192 9.82 1.39 1.21
CA TYR A 192 10.90 0.57 1.74
C TYR A 192 12.22 1.34 1.71
N LEU A 193 12.97 1.25 2.80
CA LEU A 193 14.30 1.81 2.94
C LEU A 193 15.29 0.67 3.17
N ASP A 194 16.22 0.49 2.24
CA ASP A 194 17.34 -0.44 2.37
C ASP A 194 18.41 0.16 3.29
N ASN A 195 18.82 -0.62 4.29
CA ASN A 195 19.88 -0.27 5.22
C ASN A 195 21.03 -1.28 5.28
N THR A 196 21.11 -2.23 4.34
CA THR A 196 22.25 -3.17 4.21
C THR A 196 23.60 -2.50 3.93
N GLY A 197 23.58 -1.20 3.59
CA GLY A 197 24.75 -0.35 3.36
C GLY A 197 24.90 0.81 4.33
N ASP A 198 24.35 0.72 5.56
CA ASP A 198 24.43 1.75 6.61
C ASP A 198 23.84 3.12 6.22
N ALA A 199 22.79 3.14 5.39
CA ALA A 199 22.20 4.39 4.90
C ALA A 199 21.42 5.17 5.97
N TYR A 200 21.07 4.50 7.07
CA TYR A 200 20.25 4.96 8.19
C TYR A 200 20.90 4.54 9.50
N ASN A 201 20.76 5.36 10.54
CA ASN A 201 21.31 5.07 11.87
C ASN A 201 20.38 4.11 12.64
N THR A 202 20.40 2.85 12.23
CA THR A 202 19.74 1.71 12.85
C THR A 202 20.58 0.47 12.58
N GLU A 203 20.55 -0.49 13.50
CA GLU A 203 21.18 -1.80 13.31
C GLU A 203 20.45 -2.63 12.25
N MET A 204 19.14 -2.41 12.08
CA MET A 204 18.29 -3.20 11.18
C MET A 204 18.70 -3.10 9.70
N ASP A 205 18.66 -4.23 8.98
CA ASP A 205 18.98 -4.32 7.54
C ASP A 205 17.95 -3.62 6.63
N GLY A 206 16.69 -3.48 7.08
CA GLY A 206 15.67 -2.71 6.37
C GLY A 206 14.61 -2.09 7.27
N LEU A 207 13.93 -1.07 6.76
CA LEU A 207 12.88 -0.36 7.46
C LEU A 207 11.85 0.25 6.50
N THR A 208 10.67 0.60 7.01
CA THR A 208 9.68 1.37 6.27
C THR A 208 9.96 2.87 6.38
N LEU A 209 9.43 3.67 5.44
CA LEU A 209 9.12 5.08 5.71
C LEU A 209 8.13 5.17 6.87
N THR A 210 7.94 6.39 7.42
CA THR A 210 6.86 6.63 8.37
C THR A 210 5.52 6.26 7.73
N MET A 211 4.90 5.23 8.29
CA MET A 211 3.57 4.74 7.94
C MET A 211 2.53 5.39 8.83
N THR A 212 1.26 5.26 8.45
CA THR A 212 0.12 5.73 9.23
C THR A 212 -0.93 4.63 9.36
N LEU A 213 -1.74 4.70 10.41
CA LEU A 213 -2.90 3.85 10.62
C LEU A 213 -4.07 4.71 11.10
N THR A 214 -5.19 4.65 10.38
CA THR A 214 -6.45 5.26 10.84
C THR A 214 -7.32 4.24 11.55
N MET A 215 -7.97 4.67 12.63
CA MET A 215 -8.75 3.79 13.52
C MET A 215 -10.08 4.45 13.85
N VAL A 216 -11.18 3.72 13.67
CA VAL A 216 -12.51 4.17 14.12
C VAL A 216 -12.66 3.84 15.61
N VAL A 217 -13.10 4.83 16.38
CA VAL A 217 -13.27 4.75 17.84
C VAL A 217 -14.57 5.39 18.30
N ASN A 218 -15.00 5.08 19.52
CA ASN A 218 -16.22 5.66 20.11
C ASN A 218 -15.88 6.97 20.83
N PRO A 219 -16.32 8.14 20.35
CA PRO A 219 -16.03 9.41 21.00
C PRO A 219 -16.68 9.49 22.39
N ASP A 220 -16.03 10.20 23.31
CA ASP A 220 -16.49 10.43 24.70
C ASP A 220 -16.71 9.16 25.54
N GLU A 221 -16.28 7.99 25.05
CA GLU A 221 -16.40 6.70 25.72
C GLU A 221 -15.02 6.04 25.93
N VAL A 222 -14.95 5.12 26.90
CA VAL A 222 -13.72 4.36 27.11
C VAL A 222 -13.56 3.34 25.98
N ASN A 223 -12.47 3.47 25.23
CA ASN A 223 -12.02 2.54 24.22
C ASN A 223 -10.78 1.79 24.74
N THR A 224 -10.45 0.66 24.11
CA THR A 224 -9.23 -0.09 24.40
C THR A 224 -8.38 -0.26 23.14
N LEU A 225 -7.09 0.07 23.22
CA LEU A 225 -6.07 -0.19 22.22
C LEU A 225 -5.18 -1.32 22.72
N ARG A 226 -4.91 -2.30 21.85
CA ARG A 226 -3.73 -3.17 21.97
C ARG A 226 -2.84 -2.93 20.78
N ILE A 227 -1.56 -2.70 21.00
CA ILE A 227 -0.56 -2.59 19.94
C ILE A 227 0.70 -3.36 20.33
N GLY A 228 1.25 -4.13 19.39
CA GLY A 228 2.52 -4.80 19.64
C GLY A 228 3.09 -5.52 18.45
N ILE A 229 4.18 -6.23 18.74
CA ILE A 229 4.99 -6.98 17.80
C ILE A 229 5.32 -8.35 18.41
N ALA A 230 5.42 -9.38 17.58
CA ALA A 230 5.83 -10.72 17.98
C ALA A 230 6.54 -11.43 16.84
N ASP A 231 7.52 -12.28 17.16
CA ASP A 231 8.22 -13.04 16.12
C ASP A 231 7.30 -14.10 15.52
N VAL A 232 7.38 -14.37 14.22
CA VAL A 232 6.55 -15.39 13.57
C VAL A 232 7.39 -16.61 13.15
N GLY A 233 7.00 -17.79 13.63
CA GLY A 233 7.56 -19.06 13.18
C GLY A 233 8.93 -19.43 13.75
N ASP A 234 9.86 -18.49 13.92
CA ASP A 234 11.06 -18.66 14.75
C ASP A 234 11.36 -17.41 15.61
N ASN A 235 12.53 -17.36 16.26
CA ASN A 235 12.95 -16.29 17.18
C ASN A 235 14.39 -15.83 16.89
N LYS A 236 14.81 -15.91 15.62
CA LYS A 236 16.22 -15.73 15.23
C LYS A 236 16.58 -14.33 14.78
N TYR A 237 15.62 -13.47 14.46
CA TYR A 237 15.88 -12.12 13.96
C TYR A 237 15.04 -11.14 14.75
N ASP A 238 15.65 -10.04 15.18
CA ASP A 238 14.96 -9.03 15.98
C ASP A 238 14.26 -8.02 15.03
N SER A 239 13.02 -7.66 15.34
CA SER A 239 12.27 -6.60 14.67
C SER A 239 11.81 -5.54 15.66
N ASN A 240 11.55 -4.33 15.14
CA ASN A 240 11.15 -3.19 15.94
C ASN A 240 9.95 -2.47 15.33
N LEU A 241 8.99 -2.14 16.19
CA LEU A 241 7.89 -1.23 15.95
C LEU A 241 8.17 0.07 16.71
N LEU A 242 8.43 1.15 15.97
CA LEU A 242 8.60 2.49 16.53
C LEU A 242 7.31 3.28 16.30
N ILE A 243 6.73 3.85 17.35
CA ILE A 243 5.49 4.64 17.32
C ILE A 243 5.87 6.08 17.69
N ALA A 244 5.49 7.06 16.85
CA ALA A 244 5.82 8.46 17.09
C ALA A 244 5.07 9.02 18.31
N GLY A 245 5.75 9.89 19.06
CA GLY A 245 5.18 10.64 20.16
C GLY A 245 4.02 11.53 19.70
N ASP A 246 3.00 11.67 20.54
CA ASP A 246 1.75 12.42 20.28
C ASP A 246 0.98 12.01 19.01
N SER A 247 1.39 10.94 18.31
CA SER A 247 0.81 10.58 17.00
C SER A 247 -0.55 9.90 17.09
N ILE A 248 -0.91 9.34 18.26
CA ILE A 248 -2.24 8.79 18.49
C ILE A 248 -3.19 9.92 18.91
N GLN A 249 -3.85 10.52 17.91
CA GLN A 249 -4.60 11.78 18.09
C GLN A 249 -5.81 11.88 17.15
N THR A 250 -6.75 12.79 17.47
CA THR A 250 -8.01 13.02 16.73
C THR A 250 -8.12 14.40 16.06
N ASP A 251 -7.12 15.28 16.25
CA ASP A 251 -7.17 16.68 15.79
C ASP A 251 -6.82 16.83 14.31
N LEU A 252 -5.71 16.22 13.88
CA LEU A 252 -5.25 16.20 12.49
C LEU A 252 -5.15 14.75 12.02
N VAL A 253 -6.07 14.33 11.16
CA VAL A 253 -6.06 12.99 10.59
C VAL A 253 -5.94 13.11 9.08
N ALA A 254 -4.78 12.71 8.56
CA ALA A 254 -4.51 12.61 7.14
C ALA A 254 -5.22 11.38 6.58
N GLN A 255 -6.07 11.57 5.58
CA GLN A 255 -6.82 10.48 4.98
C GLN A 255 -6.08 9.94 3.76
N THR A 256 -6.34 8.68 3.41
CA THR A 256 -5.76 8.11 2.20
C THR A 256 -6.31 8.80 0.96
N ASP A 257 -5.42 9.14 0.04
CA ASP A 257 -5.69 9.74 -1.24
C ASP A 257 -5.53 8.74 -2.38
N LEU A 258 -6.31 8.97 -3.43
CA LEU A 258 -6.30 8.13 -4.62
C LEU A 258 -6.09 8.98 -5.86
N ALA A 259 -5.17 8.55 -6.71
CA ALA A 259 -4.85 9.21 -7.96
C ALA A 259 -4.82 8.23 -9.13
N HIS A 260 -5.10 8.73 -10.32
CA HIS A 260 -4.82 8.01 -11.55
C HIS A 260 -3.82 8.82 -12.36
N VAL A 261 -2.64 8.24 -12.58
CA VAL A 261 -1.54 8.87 -13.28
C VAL A 261 -1.24 8.04 -14.52
N GLN A 262 -1.21 8.71 -15.67
CA GLN A 262 -0.75 8.06 -16.89
C GLN A 262 0.76 7.92 -16.84
N ALA A 263 1.29 6.81 -17.35
CA ALA A 263 2.72 6.53 -17.39
C ALA A 263 3.56 7.71 -17.87
N ASP A 264 3.15 8.39 -18.94
CA ASP A 264 3.81 9.57 -19.52
C ASP A 264 3.06 10.89 -19.28
N GLY A 265 2.05 10.87 -18.42
CA GLY A 265 1.18 12.01 -18.13
C GLY A 265 1.41 12.59 -16.74
N SER A 266 0.62 13.61 -16.44
CA SER A 266 0.59 14.24 -15.13
C SER A 266 -0.82 14.40 -14.59
N LYS A 267 -0.95 14.39 -13.27
CA LYS A 267 -2.19 14.60 -12.54
C LYS A 267 -1.93 15.51 -11.35
N THR A 268 -2.72 16.56 -11.21
CA THR A 268 -2.74 17.37 -9.99
C THR A 268 -3.84 16.87 -9.06
N ILE A 269 -3.52 16.67 -7.79
CA ILE A 269 -4.41 16.25 -6.72
C ILE A 269 -4.31 17.19 -5.52
N ASP A 270 -5.42 17.37 -4.80
CA ASP A 270 -5.46 18.11 -3.55
C ASP A 270 -5.60 17.11 -2.40
N VAL A 271 -4.46 16.69 -1.86
CA VAL A 271 -4.39 15.68 -0.79
C VAL A 271 -4.88 16.19 0.56
N LEU A 272 -5.06 17.50 0.71
CA LEU A 272 -5.51 18.09 1.97
C LEU A 272 -7.05 18.21 2.04
N ALA A 273 -7.75 17.86 0.97
CA ALA A 273 -9.19 18.12 0.82
C ALA A 273 -10.06 17.16 1.63
N ASN A 274 -9.59 15.94 1.87
CA ASN A 274 -10.22 14.87 2.65
C ASN A 274 -9.71 14.81 4.10
N ASP A 275 -8.65 15.54 4.43
CA ASP A 275 -8.04 15.55 5.76
C ASP A 275 -8.94 16.19 6.81
N THR A 276 -8.91 15.63 8.02
CA THR A 276 -9.54 16.22 9.20
C THR A 276 -8.59 17.19 9.87
N ASN A 277 -9.06 18.39 10.20
CA ASN A 277 -8.30 19.38 11.00
C ASN A 277 -9.22 20.13 11.96
N VAL A 278 -9.39 19.60 13.17
CA VAL A 278 -10.29 20.12 14.21
C VAL A 278 -9.84 21.51 14.68
N SER A 279 -8.54 21.75 14.78
CA SER A 279 -7.97 23.05 15.15
C SER A 279 -8.38 24.21 14.22
N GLY A 280 -8.74 23.90 12.96
CA GLY A 280 -9.10 24.87 11.93
C GLY A 280 -7.94 25.78 11.47
N SER A 281 -6.69 25.45 11.83
CA SER A 281 -5.52 26.16 11.33
C SER A 281 -5.22 25.82 9.86
N THR A 282 -4.22 26.46 9.26
CA THR A 282 -3.83 26.17 7.87
C THR A 282 -3.00 24.90 7.81
N LEU A 283 -3.44 23.93 7.00
CA LEU A 283 -2.67 22.73 6.69
C LEU A 283 -1.54 23.04 5.73
N THR A 284 -0.39 22.43 5.96
CA THR A 284 0.81 22.57 5.14
C THR A 284 1.50 21.23 4.95
N ILE A 285 1.82 20.89 3.70
CA ILE A 285 2.63 19.70 3.40
C ILE A 285 4.09 20.03 3.70
N THR A 286 4.71 19.21 4.55
CA THR A 286 6.08 19.39 5.03
C THR A 286 7.04 18.37 4.43
N HIS A 287 6.55 17.17 4.11
CA HIS A 287 7.36 16.11 3.52
C HIS A 287 6.60 15.41 2.39
N LEU A 288 7.36 14.95 1.40
CA LEU A 288 6.91 14.00 0.38
C LEU A 288 7.85 12.79 0.41
N ASN A 289 7.30 11.62 0.67
CA ASN A 289 7.99 10.35 0.76
C ASN A 289 9.22 10.39 1.68
N GLY A 290 9.08 11.03 2.85
CA GLY A 290 10.16 11.24 3.83
C GLY A 290 11.16 12.35 3.51
N VAL A 291 11.03 13.05 2.37
CA VAL A 291 11.88 14.20 2.02
C VAL A 291 11.20 15.51 2.36
N ALA A 292 11.90 16.37 3.10
CA ALA A 292 11.42 17.70 3.45
C ALA A 292 11.20 18.56 2.19
N VAL A 293 10.04 19.20 2.10
CA VAL A 293 9.63 20.00 0.93
C VAL A 293 9.11 21.37 1.32
N THR A 294 9.11 22.27 0.34
CA THR A 294 8.41 23.55 0.37
C THR A 294 7.71 23.75 -0.97
N ALA A 295 6.81 24.73 -1.07
CA ALA A 295 6.19 25.07 -2.36
C ALA A 295 7.25 25.24 -3.48
N GLY A 296 7.05 24.51 -4.58
CA GLY A 296 7.95 24.40 -5.73
C GLY A 296 9.01 23.30 -5.64
N SER A 297 9.07 22.53 -4.54
CA SER A 297 9.91 21.34 -4.44
C SER A 297 9.41 20.22 -5.36
N LEU A 298 10.34 19.52 -6.01
CA LEU A 298 10.09 18.34 -6.83
C LEU A 298 10.86 17.16 -6.25
N VAL A 299 10.15 16.09 -5.91
CA VAL A 299 10.69 14.84 -5.37
C VAL A 299 10.57 13.75 -6.41
N THR A 300 11.65 13.03 -6.70
CA THR A 300 11.64 11.80 -7.51
C THR A 300 11.50 10.60 -6.58
N LEU A 301 10.47 9.78 -6.79
CA LEU A 301 10.26 8.52 -6.08
C LEU A 301 11.28 7.46 -6.53
N SER A 302 11.50 6.42 -5.73
CA SER A 302 12.45 5.35 -6.07
C SER A 302 12.06 4.56 -7.32
N THR A 303 10.75 4.46 -7.59
CA THR A 303 10.20 3.85 -8.80
C THR A 303 10.43 4.70 -10.05
N GLY A 304 10.61 6.02 -9.90
CA GLY A 304 11.00 6.93 -10.98
C GLY A 304 10.04 8.10 -11.19
N GLN A 305 8.79 7.98 -10.74
CA GLN A 305 7.79 9.05 -10.85
C GLN A 305 8.21 10.30 -10.07
N THR A 306 7.66 11.46 -10.42
CA THR A 306 7.95 12.71 -9.71
C THR A 306 6.71 13.33 -9.10
N VAL A 307 6.87 13.93 -7.92
CA VAL A 307 5.82 14.61 -7.17
C VAL A 307 6.28 16.03 -6.88
N GLU A 308 5.57 17.01 -7.43
CA GLU A 308 5.80 18.45 -7.18
C GLU A 308 4.79 18.98 -6.16
N LEU A 309 5.27 19.67 -5.13
CA LEU A 309 4.40 20.46 -4.25
C LEU A 309 4.16 21.84 -4.88
N ASN A 310 2.94 22.12 -5.31
CA ASN A 310 2.59 23.37 -5.98
C ASN A 310 2.47 24.56 -5.00
N ASP A 311 2.53 25.79 -5.54
CA ASP A 311 2.39 27.04 -4.76
C ASP A 311 1.03 27.16 -4.02
N ASP A 312 0.00 26.42 -4.46
CA ASP A 312 -1.34 26.40 -3.87
C ASP A 312 -1.58 25.25 -2.88
N GLY A 313 -0.55 24.42 -2.60
CA GLY A 313 -0.64 23.28 -1.67
C GLY A 313 -1.07 21.96 -2.32
N THR A 314 -1.47 21.96 -3.59
CA THR A 314 -1.77 20.73 -4.33
C THR A 314 -0.49 19.99 -4.73
N LEU A 315 -0.59 18.70 -5.04
CA LEU A 315 0.51 17.89 -5.56
C LEU A 315 0.34 17.63 -7.05
N THR A 316 1.38 17.85 -7.86
CA THR A 316 1.45 17.39 -9.25
C THR A 316 2.27 16.12 -9.34
N LEU A 317 1.60 15.03 -9.66
CA LEU A 317 2.19 13.72 -9.93
C LEU A 317 2.53 13.65 -11.42
N VAL A 318 3.73 13.15 -11.76
CA VAL A 318 4.15 12.91 -13.14
C VAL A 318 4.68 11.49 -13.23
N GLY A 319 4.08 10.69 -14.11
CA GLY A 319 4.58 9.37 -14.43
C GLY A 319 5.97 9.43 -15.09
N ASP A 320 6.73 8.35 -14.97
CA ASP A 320 8.10 8.21 -15.46
C ASP A 320 8.21 7.54 -16.83
N GLY A 321 7.09 7.10 -17.37
CA GLY A 321 6.98 6.36 -18.60
C GLY A 321 6.43 4.97 -18.41
N ASP A 322 6.39 4.44 -17.17
CA ASP A 322 5.99 3.07 -16.80
C ASP A 322 4.52 2.97 -16.36
N VAL A 323 3.82 1.92 -16.82
CA VAL A 323 2.44 1.63 -16.38
C VAL A 323 2.54 0.74 -15.17
N GLU A 324 2.48 1.36 -14.00
CA GLU A 324 2.47 0.69 -12.71
C GLU A 324 1.62 1.45 -11.70
N ASP A 325 1.23 0.72 -10.66
CA ASP A 325 0.66 1.35 -9.48
C ASP A 325 1.84 1.74 -8.60
N PHE A 326 1.79 2.94 -8.05
CA PHE A 326 2.81 3.42 -7.14
C PHE A 326 2.15 4.10 -5.95
N THR A 327 2.72 3.84 -4.78
CA THR A 327 2.28 4.43 -3.53
C THR A 327 3.38 5.32 -2.99
N PHE A 328 3.02 6.42 -2.34
CA PHE A 328 3.98 7.27 -1.61
C PHE A 328 3.27 7.95 -0.44
N THR A 329 4.05 8.45 0.52
CA THR A 329 3.52 9.18 1.68
C THR A 329 3.68 10.68 1.55
N TYR A 330 2.83 11.45 2.22
CA TYR A 330 3.06 12.87 2.47
C TYR A 330 2.88 13.15 3.97
N THR A 331 3.59 14.14 4.50
CA THR A 331 3.38 14.58 5.88
C THR A 331 2.73 15.95 5.87
N VAL A 332 1.55 16.06 6.47
CA VAL A 332 0.82 17.30 6.69
C VAL A 332 1.02 17.80 8.11
N SER A 333 1.09 19.11 8.28
CA SER A 333 1.10 19.76 9.58
C SER A 333 0.11 20.92 9.64
N ASN A 334 -0.54 21.05 10.79
CA ASN A 334 -1.41 22.17 11.14
C ASN A 334 -0.67 23.22 12.00
N GLY A 335 0.65 23.09 12.13
CA GLY A 335 1.55 23.94 12.93
C GLY A 335 1.68 23.52 14.40
N THR A 336 0.84 22.62 14.89
CA THR A 336 0.93 22.03 16.24
C THR A 336 1.09 20.52 16.15
N ASN A 337 0.18 19.87 15.43
CA ASN A 337 0.19 18.44 15.15
C ASN A 337 0.69 18.20 13.72
N SER A 338 1.16 16.98 13.48
CA SER A 338 1.44 16.45 12.16
C SER A 338 0.82 15.07 12.01
N ASP A 339 0.52 14.70 10.77
CA ASP A 339 0.15 13.34 10.42
C ASP A 339 0.73 12.99 9.05
N THR A 340 0.86 11.69 8.78
CA THR A 340 1.28 11.16 7.49
C THR A 340 0.06 10.62 6.78
N GLY A 341 -0.17 11.07 5.55
CA GLY A 341 -1.16 10.49 4.64
C GLY A 341 -0.48 9.64 3.57
N VAL A 342 -1.28 8.84 2.88
CA VAL A 342 -0.82 7.94 1.81
C VAL A 342 -1.55 8.28 0.53
N VAL A 343 -0.83 8.32 -0.58
CA VAL A 343 -1.40 8.44 -1.92
C VAL A 343 -1.16 7.15 -2.67
N ASN A 344 -2.23 6.48 -3.10
CA ASN A 344 -2.15 5.38 -4.06
C ASN A 344 -2.46 5.89 -5.47
N ALA A 345 -1.49 5.76 -6.37
CA ALA A 345 -1.65 6.09 -7.78
C ALA A 345 -1.72 4.81 -8.60
N THR A 346 -2.78 4.62 -9.39
CA THR A 346 -3.04 3.35 -10.09
C THR A 346 -3.17 3.49 -11.60
N SER A 347 -3.16 2.37 -12.33
CA SER A 347 -3.44 2.31 -13.77
C SER A 347 -4.52 1.27 -14.14
N ILE A 348 -5.38 1.55 -15.14
CA ILE A 348 -6.67 0.82 -15.31
C ILE A 348 -6.60 -0.33 -16.34
N PRO A 349 -7.22 -1.49 -16.06
CA PRO A 349 -7.54 -2.56 -17.03
C PRO A 349 -8.50 -2.16 -18.17
N CYS A 350 -8.14 -2.41 -19.44
CA CYS A 350 -9.00 -2.09 -20.60
C CYS A 350 -8.87 -3.09 -21.77
N PHE A 351 -9.96 -3.32 -22.51
CA PHE A 351 -9.94 -4.02 -23.80
C PHE A 351 -9.51 -3.09 -24.93
N VAL A 352 -8.86 -3.61 -25.98
CA VAL A 352 -8.64 -2.83 -27.21
C VAL A 352 -9.89 -2.90 -28.10
N ALA A 353 -10.33 -1.78 -28.66
CA ALA A 353 -11.43 -1.75 -29.63
C ALA A 353 -11.19 -2.71 -30.81
N GLY A 354 -12.25 -3.35 -31.28
CA GLY A 354 -12.24 -4.46 -32.24
C GLY A 354 -12.15 -5.84 -31.59
N THR A 355 -11.83 -5.92 -30.29
CA THR A 355 -11.85 -7.18 -29.52
C THR A 355 -13.25 -7.78 -29.54
N LEU A 356 -13.39 -9.01 -30.03
CA LEU A 356 -14.65 -9.71 -30.11
C LEU A 356 -15.04 -10.31 -28.76
N ILE A 357 -16.17 -9.86 -28.21
CA ILE A 357 -16.77 -10.36 -26.97
C ILE A 357 -17.86 -11.37 -27.31
N ARG A 358 -17.84 -12.52 -26.64
CA ARG A 358 -18.83 -13.57 -26.86
C ARG A 358 -20.19 -13.17 -26.28
N THR A 359 -21.23 -13.17 -27.12
CA THR A 359 -22.63 -12.98 -26.71
C THR A 359 -23.47 -14.20 -27.06
N PRO A 360 -24.68 -14.36 -26.51
CA PRO A 360 -25.59 -15.44 -26.90
C PRO A 360 -25.95 -15.48 -28.39
N ARG A 361 -25.80 -14.35 -29.10
CA ARG A 361 -26.17 -14.20 -30.52
C ARG A 361 -24.96 -14.29 -31.45
N GLY A 362 -23.78 -14.59 -30.93
CA GLY A 362 -22.51 -14.56 -31.65
C GLY A 362 -21.55 -13.54 -31.05
N GLU A 363 -20.42 -13.35 -31.70
CA GLU A 363 -19.37 -12.48 -31.18
C GLU A 363 -19.57 -11.05 -31.69
N VAL A 364 -19.35 -10.06 -30.82
CA VAL A 364 -19.59 -8.64 -31.09
C VAL A 364 -18.36 -7.84 -30.68
N PRO A 365 -17.87 -6.90 -31.49
CA PRO A 365 -16.79 -6.00 -31.07
C PRO A 365 -17.14 -5.25 -29.79
N VAL A 366 -16.19 -5.16 -28.86
CA VAL A 366 -16.39 -4.61 -27.51
C VAL A 366 -16.97 -3.19 -27.53
N GLU A 367 -16.53 -2.34 -28.46
CA GLU A 367 -16.99 -0.96 -28.64
C GLU A 367 -18.43 -0.84 -29.19
N SER A 368 -19.00 -1.94 -29.66
CA SER A 368 -20.38 -1.99 -30.17
C SER A 368 -21.40 -2.48 -29.14
N LEU A 369 -20.94 -2.98 -27.99
CA LEU A 369 -21.82 -3.39 -26.90
C LEU A 369 -22.42 -2.16 -26.23
N MET A 370 -23.70 -2.23 -25.88
CA MET A 370 -24.42 -1.18 -25.16
C MET A 370 -24.97 -1.72 -23.84
N PRO A 371 -25.25 -0.83 -22.85
CA PRO A 371 -26.00 -1.21 -21.67
C PRO A 371 -27.29 -1.96 -22.02
N GLY A 372 -27.49 -3.10 -21.36
CA GLY A 372 -28.59 -4.05 -21.60
C GLY A 372 -28.26 -5.20 -22.55
N ASP A 373 -27.18 -5.13 -23.34
CA ASP A 373 -26.75 -6.26 -24.15
C ASP A 373 -26.26 -7.42 -23.28
N LEU A 374 -26.60 -8.65 -23.67
CA LEU A 374 -26.18 -9.84 -22.93
C LEU A 374 -24.81 -10.32 -23.40
N VAL A 375 -23.86 -10.44 -22.47
CA VAL A 375 -22.53 -11.03 -22.69
C VAL A 375 -22.45 -12.37 -22.00
N MET A 376 -21.83 -13.36 -22.66
CA MET A 376 -21.59 -14.66 -22.04
C MET A 376 -20.54 -14.51 -20.93
N THR A 377 -20.93 -14.82 -19.70
CA THR A 377 -20.01 -14.91 -18.57
C THR A 377 -19.64 -16.35 -18.28
N ARG A 378 -18.57 -16.53 -17.51
CA ARG A 378 -18.05 -17.84 -17.11
C ARG A 378 -18.99 -18.55 -16.13
N ASP A 379 -19.44 -17.86 -15.09
CA ASP A 379 -20.07 -18.49 -13.93
C ASP A 379 -21.60 -18.36 -13.96
N ASP A 380 -22.12 -17.30 -14.57
CA ASP A 380 -23.52 -16.89 -14.40
C ASP A 380 -24.34 -16.91 -15.69
N GLY A 381 -23.81 -17.54 -16.74
CA GLY A 381 -24.43 -17.53 -18.05
C GLY A 381 -24.47 -16.12 -18.67
N PRO A 382 -25.43 -15.81 -19.56
CA PRO A 382 -25.53 -14.48 -20.16
C PRO A 382 -25.90 -13.41 -19.11
N GLN A 383 -25.07 -12.40 -18.94
CA GLN A 383 -25.32 -11.27 -18.03
C GLN A 383 -25.45 -9.96 -18.81
N PRO A 384 -26.35 -9.04 -18.40
CA PRO A 384 -26.51 -7.75 -19.05
C PRO A 384 -25.34 -6.84 -18.73
N VAL A 385 -24.76 -6.23 -19.75
CA VAL A 385 -23.83 -5.10 -19.59
C VAL A 385 -24.61 -3.98 -18.91
N ARG A 386 -24.06 -3.43 -17.82
CA ARG A 386 -24.67 -2.33 -17.09
C ARG A 386 -24.11 -0.99 -17.52
N TRP A 387 -22.83 -0.98 -17.85
CA TRP A 387 -22.17 0.23 -18.29
C TRP A 387 -21.01 -0.09 -19.24
N THR A 388 -20.71 0.86 -20.13
CA THR A 388 -19.61 0.80 -21.09
C THR A 388 -18.90 2.15 -21.12
N GLY A 389 -17.57 2.15 -21.12
CA GLY A 389 -16.78 3.37 -21.32
C GLY A 389 -15.66 3.14 -22.31
N SER A 390 -15.24 4.18 -23.04
CA SER A 390 -14.07 4.10 -23.90
C SER A 390 -13.22 5.37 -23.89
N ARG A 391 -11.94 5.20 -24.21
CA ARG A 391 -10.97 6.29 -24.29
C ARG A 391 -9.93 6.01 -25.39
N ARG A 392 -9.54 7.05 -26.12
CA ARG A 392 -8.44 6.99 -27.10
C ARG A 392 -7.16 7.61 -26.55
N VAL A 393 -6.04 6.90 -26.71
CA VAL A 393 -4.70 7.32 -26.27
C VAL A 393 -3.65 6.92 -27.32
N ALA A 394 -2.43 7.47 -27.22
CA ALA A 394 -1.30 6.95 -28.00
C ALA A 394 -0.96 5.53 -27.51
N GLY A 395 -0.84 4.56 -28.42
CA GLY A 395 -0.56 3.17 -28.08
C GLY A 395 0.93 2.85 -28.04
N THR A 396 1.75 3.74 -27.49
CA THR A 396 3.22 3.62 -27.44
C THR A 396 3.71 3.57 -26.00
N GLY A 397 4.97 3.16 -25.78
CA GLY A 397 5.52 3.01 -24.44
C GLY A 397 4.65 2.05 -23.64
N GLU A 398 4.24 2.48 -22.47
CA GLU A 398 3.57 1.62 -21.50
C GLU A 398 2.05 1.63 -21.66
N LEU A 399 1.52 2.53 -22.50
CA LEU A 399 0.16 2.42 -23.05
C LEU A 399 0.11 1.53 -24.30
N ALA A 400 1.22 0.91 -24.70
CA ALA A 400 1.24 -0.04 -25.80
C ALA A 400 0.40 -1.27 -25.45
N PRO A 401 -0.54 -1.67 -26.32
CA PRO A 401 -1.31 -2.88 -26.10
C PRO A 401 -0.42 -4.10 -25.93
N VAL A 402 -0.74 -4.98 -24.98
CA VAL A 402 -0.11 -6.30 -24.88
C VAL A 402 -0.88 -7.27 -25.77
N ARG A 403 -0.18 -7.84 -26.75
CA ARG A 403 -0.71 -8.84 -27.68
C ARG A 403 -0.43 -10.23 -27.16
N ILE A 404 -1.49 -10.98 -26.88
CA ILE A 404 -1.48 -12.39 -26.51
C ILE A 404 -1.76 -13.21 -27.78
N ALA A 405 -0.82 -14.05 -28.18
CA ALA A 405 -0.94 -14.91 -29.35
C ALA A 405 -2.04 -15.97 -29.16
N ALA A 406 -2.72 -16.32 -30.25
CA ALA A 406 -3.73 -17.40 -30.23
C ALA A 406 -3.13 -18.70 -29.66
N GLY A 407 -3.89 -19.37 -28.79
CA GLY A 407 -3.48 -20.67 -28.24
C GLY A 407 -2.57 -20.61 -27.01
N SER A 408 -2.18 -19.42 -26.53
CA SER A 408 -1.19 -19.27 -25.44
C SER A 408 -1.69 -19.76 -24.09
N PHE A 409 -2.98 -19.58 -23.81
CA PHE A 409 -3.61 -19.96 -22.54
C PHE A 409 -4.85 -20.84 -22.79
N GLY A 410 -4.73 -21.78 -23.73
CA GLY A 410 -5.82 -22.65 -24.17
C GLY A 410 -6.42 -22.20 -25.51
N ALA A 411 -7.61 -22.71 -25.85
CA ALA A 411 -8.23 -22.44 -27.15
C ALA A 411 -8.84 -21.02 -27.20
N HIS A 412 -8.11 -20.08 -27.80
CA HIS A 412 -8.55 -18.71 -28.02
C HIS A 412 -7.86 -18.08 -29.24
N ARG A 413 -8.42 -16.99 -29.77
CA ARG A 413 -7.82 -16.21 -30.86
C ARG A 413 -6.80 -15.21 -30.30
N THR A 414 -6.10 -14.51 -31.20
CA THR A 414 -5.19 -13.45 -30.75
C THR A 414 -5.99 -12.35 -30.08
N LEU A 415 -5.55 -11.93 -28.89
CA LEU A 415 -6.16 -10.85 -28.11
C LEU A 415 -5.14 -9.73 -27.92
N SER A 416 -5.60 -8.48 -27.94
CA SER A 416 -4.83 -7.31 -27.49
C SER A 416 -5.59 -6.60 -26.39
N VAL A 417 -4.91 -6.28 -25.30
CA VAL A 417 -5.49 -5.62 -24.11
C VAL A 417 -4.52 -4.57 -23.57
N SER A 418 -4.98 -3.72 -22.65
CA SER A 418 -4.06 -2.87 -21.89
C SER A 418 -3.14 -3.75 -21.01
N PRO A 419 -1.92 -3.30 -20.66
CA PRO A 419 -0.97 -4.12 -19.92
C PRO A 419 -1.49 -4.64 -18.58
N GLN A 420 -2.30 -3.85 -17.87
CA GLN A 420 -2.89 -4.22 -16.59
C GLN A 420 -4.12 -5.14 -16.70
N HIS A 421 -4.68 -5.32 -17.90
CA HIS A 421 -5.87 -6.12 -18.07
C HIS A 421 -5.61 -7.59 -17.72
N ARG A 422 -6.40 -8.14 -16.77
CA ARG A 422 -6.17 -9.50 -16.29
C ARG A 422 -6.89 -10.54 -17.14
N VAL A 423 -6.14 -11.60 -17.44
CA VAL A 423 -6.66 -12.80 -18.09
C VAL A 423 -6.69 -13.94 -17.10
N LEU A 424 -7.65 -14.84 -17.28
CA LEU A 424 -7.80 -16.00 -16.40
C LEU A 424 -6.78 -17.07 -16.80
N VAL A 425 -5.83 -17.34 -15.92
CA VAL A 425 -4.85 -18.41 -16.07
C VAL A 425 -5.30 -19.60 -15.23
N ARG A 426 -5.14 -20.81 -15.79
CA ARG A 426 -5.56 -22.07 -15.15
C ARG A 426 -4.45 -23.10 -15.22
N GLY A 427 -4.45 -24.02 -14.27
CA GLY A 427 -3.63 -25.22 -14.31
C GLY A 427 -3.05 -25.59 -12.96
N ALA A 428 -2.35 -26.74 -12.94
CA ALA A 428 -1.75 -27.28 -11.72
C ALA A 428 -0.78 -26.31 -11.03
N ALA A 429 -0.12 -25.43 -11.79
CA ALA A 429 0.77 -24.41 -11.21
C ALA A 429 -0.01 -23.36 -10.41
N ALA A 430 -1.20 -22.95 -10.85
CA ALA A 430 -2.02 -22.01 -10.08
C ALA A 430 -2.50 -22.64 -8.76
N GLU A 431 -2.94 -23.90 -8.81
CA GLU A 431 -3.39 -24.64 -7.63
C GLU A 431 -2.24 -24.91 -6.65
N LEU A 432 -1.07 -25.30 -7.16
CA LEU A 432 0.11 -25.59 -6.35
C LEU A 432 0.70 -24.35 -5.68
N LEU A 433 0.74 -23.21 -6.38
CA LEU A 433 1.36 -21.99 -5.89
C LEU A 433 0.41 -21.14 -5.03
N PHE A 434 -0.89 -21.10 -5.39
CA PHE A 434 -1.83 -20.13 -4.82
C PHE A 434 -3.05 -20.76 -4.16
N GLY A 435 -3.14 -22.09 -4.14
CA GLY A 435 -4.29 -22.82 -3.59
C GLY A 435 -5.57 -22.70 -4.42
N GLU A 436 -5.50 -22.05 -5.59
CA GLU A 436 -6.65 -21.72 -6.43
C GLU A 436 -6.52 -22.34 -7.83
N PRO A 437 -7.55 -23.02 -8.35
CA PRO A 437 -7.48 -23.66 -9.67
C PRO A 437 -7.48 -22.66 -10.84
N GLU A 438 -7.96 -21.44 -10.59
CA GLU A 438 -8.04 -20.35 -11.56
C GLU A 438 -7.69 -19.02 -10.91
N VAL A 439 -6.81 -18.25 -11.54
CA VAL A 439 -6.31 -16.96 -11.04
C VAL A 439 -6.32 -15.91 -12.14
N LEU A 440 -6.46 -14.64 -11.77
CA LEU A 440 -6.42 -13.50 -12.69
C LEU A 440 -5.02 -12.88 -12.70
N VAL A 441 -4.39 -12.81 -13.88
CA VAL A 441 -3.02 -12.32 -14.04
C VAL A 441 -2.98 -11.20 -15.07
N ALA A 442 -2.34 -10.08 -14.73
CA ALA A 442 -2.20 -8.94 -15.64
C ALA A 442 -1.37 -9.32 -16.88
N ALA A 443 -1.76 -8.81 -18.04
CA ALA A 443 -1.12 -9.14 -19.31
C ALA A 443 0.38 -8.77 -19.34
N ARG A 444 0.79 -7.70 -18.66
CA ARG A 444 2.20 -7.28 -18.54
C ARG A 444 3.08 -8.32 -17.86
N ASP A 445 2.56 -8.96 -16.80
CA ASP A 445 3.30 -9.95 -16.01
C ASP A 445 3.42 -11.30 -16.72
N LEU A 446 2.66 -11.47 -17.82
CA LEU A 446 2.73 -12.62 -18.71
C LEU A 446 3.67 -12.40 -19.90
N ILE A 447 4.26 -11.21 -20.08
CA ILE A 447 5.18 -10.92 -21.17
C ILE A 447 6.37 -11.87 -21.13
N ASN A 448 6.64 -12.52 -22.26
CA ASN A 448 7.71 -13.51 -22.39
C ASN A 448 8.47 -13.39 -23.71
N ASP A 449 8.29 -12.27 -24.41
CA ASP A 449 8.86 -11.93 -25.72
C ASP A 449 8.58 -12.95 -26.85
N ARG A 450 7.67 -13.90 -26.62
CA ARG A 450 7.31 -14.95 -27.59
C ARG A 450 5.83 -14.91 -27.89
N THR A 451 5.03 -15.46 -26.99
CA THR A 451 3.58 -15.62 -27.16
C THR A 451 2.81 -14.43 -26.60
N VAL A 452 3.35 -13.76 -25.60
CA VAL A 452 2.81 -12.52 -25.04
C VAL A 452 3.86 -11.43 -25.19
N ARG A 453 3.50 -10.33 -25.85
CA ARG A 453 4.43 -9.25 -26.18
C ARG A 453 3.75 -7.88 -26.30
N PRO A 454 4.46 -6.78 -26.00
CA PRO A 454 3.99 -5.45 -26.36
C PRO A 454 3.74 -5.31 -27.87
N SER A 455 2.75 -4.50 -28.25
CA SER A 455 2.34 -4.25 -29.63
C SER A 455 2.09 -2.75 -29.87
N PRO A 456 3.14 -1.91 -29.89
CA PRO A 456 3.01 -0.47 -30.03
C PRO A 456 2.28 -0.04 -31.32
N CYS A 457 1.49 1.02 -31.24
CA CYS A 457 0.74 1.62 -32.35
C CYS A 457 0.55 3.12 -32.15
N ARG A 458 0.19 3.85 -33.22
CA ARG A 458 0.03 5.32 -33.17
C ARG A 458 -1.04 5.76 -32.16
N GLU A 459 -2.14 5.02 -32.12
CA GLU A 459 -3.33 5.37 -31.35
C GLU A 459 -4.12 4.09 -31.10
N VAL A 460 -4.61 3.92 -29.88
CA VAL A 460 -5.43 2.79 -29.46
C VAL A 460 -6.68 3.33 -28.76
N GLU A 461 -7.82 2.66 -29.00
CA GLU A 461 -9.05 2.88 -28.25
C GLU A 461 -9.21 1.75 -27.22
N TYR A 462 -9.28 2.14 -25.96
CA TYR A 462 -9.47 1.26 -24.82
C TYR A 462 -10.94 1.30 -24.37
N VAL A 463 -11.54 0.14 -24.07
CA VAL A 463 -12.96 -0.02 -23.76
C VAL A 463 -13.12 -0.83 -22.46
N HIS A 464 -14.08 -0.42 -21.63
CA HIS A 464 -14.46 -1.04 -20.37
C HIS A 464 -15.89 -1.56 -20.43
N LEU A 465 -16.14 -2.72 -19.80
CA LEU A 465 -17.47 -3.31 -19.63
C LEU A 465 -17.72 -3.58 -18.15
N MET A 466 -18.85 -3.12 -17.61
CA MET A 466 -19.25 -3.34 -16.22
C MET A 466 -20.59 -4.10 -16.18
N PHE A 467 -20.77 -4.95 -15.17
CA PHE A 467 -21.93 -5.83 -14.99
C PHE A 467 -22.56 -5.58 -13.61
N ASP A 468 -23.48 -6.44 -13.15
CA ASP A 468 -24.04 -6.32 -11.79
C ASP A 468 -23.07 -6.73 -10.66
N ARG A 469 -22.02 -7.46 -11.04
CA ARG A 469 -20.92 -7.92 -10.19
C ARG A 469 -19.72 -8.12 -11.09
N HIS A 470 -18.53 -8.28 -10.51
CA HIS A 470 -17.36 -8.64 -11.31
C HIS A 470 -17.57 -9.97 -12.04
N GLN A 471 -17.28 -9.98 -13.34
CA GLN A 471 -17.48 -11.14 -14.21
C GLN A 471 -16.18 -11.53 -14.88
N VAL A 472 -16.01 -12.84 -15.10
CA VAL A 472 -15.09 -13.33 -16.13
C VAL A 472 -15.88 -13.52 -17.42
N ILE A 473 -15.51 -12.81 -18.47
CA ILE A 473 -16.13 -12.86 -19.79
C ILE A 473 -15.19 -13.50 -20.81
N TYR A 474 -15.65 -13.72 -22.04
CA TYR A 474 -14.84 -14.30 -23.11
C TYR A 474 -14.51 -13.25 -24.17
N SER A 475 -13.26 -12.78 -24.17
CA SER A 475 -12.69 -11.85 -25.16
C SER A 475 -11.78 -12.60 -26.13
N GLU A 476 -12.11 -12.61 -27.42
CA GLU A 476 -11.43 -13.44 -28.41
C GLU A 476 -11.38 -14.93 -28.00
N ASP A 477 -12.42 -15.37 -27.29
CA ASP A 477 -12.56 -16.68 -26.63
C ASP A 477 -11.60 -16.95 -25.45
N LEU A 478 -10.71 -16.01 -25.11
CA LEU A 478 -9.90 -16.07 -23.89
C LEU A 478 -10.73 -15.54 -22.71
N PRO A 479 -10.81 -16.26 -21.57
CA PRO A 479 -11.49 -15.73 -20.40
C PRO A 479 -10.68 -14.58 -19.77
N SER A 480 -11.33 -13.44 -19.56
CA SER A 480 -10.73 -12.18 -19.09
C SER A 480 -11.70 -11.47 -18.15
N GLU A 481 -11.18 -10.56 -17.34
CA GLU A 481 -11.98 -9.82 -16.37
C GLU A 481 -12.87 -8.74 -17.02
N SER A 482 -14.01 -8.46 -16.41
CA SER A 482 -14.76 -7.23 -16.63
C SER A 482 -14.17 -6.08 -15.80
N PHE A 483 -14.64 -4.86 -16.00
CA PHE A 483 -14.29 -3.76 -15.09
C PHE A 483 -14.78 -4.06 -13.66
N LEU A 484 -13.84 -4.09 -12.72
CA LEU A 484 -14.10 -4.06 -11.28
C LEU A 484 -13.98 -2.60 -10.83
N PRO A 485 -15.07 -1.95 -10.41
CA PRO A 485 -15.00 -0.66 -9.77
C PRO A 485 -14.26 -0.80 -8.44
N GLY A 486 -13.15 -0.08 -8.32
CA GLY A 486 -12.46 0.11 -7.06
C GLY A 486 -12.60 1.56 -6.58
N PRO A 487 -11.93 1.91 -5.47
CA PRO A 487 -11.82 3.28 -4.95
C PRO A 487 -11.42 4.32 -6.01
N GLU A 488 -10.76 3.87 -7.07
CA GLU A 488 -10.27 4.67 -8.18
C GLU A 488 -11.37 5.19 -9.11
N THR A 489 -12.53 4.51 -9.17
CA THR A 489 -13.62 4.73 -10.14
C THR A 489 -13.99 6.21 -10.34
N PRO A 490 -14.08 7.07 -9.29
CA PRO A 490 -14.47 8.48 -9.40
C PRO A 490 -13.44 9.39 -10.04
N ASN A 491 -12.20 8.92 -10.14
CA ASN A 491 -11.12 9.67 -10.77
C ASN A 491 -10.87 9.21 -12.21
N LEU A 492 -11.53 8.11 -12.64
CA LEU A 492 -11.39 7.52 -13.98
C LEU A 492 -12.28 8.20 -15.02
N PHE A 493 -13.45 8.69 -14.61
CA PHE A 493 -14.45 9.22 -15.53
C PHE A 493 -14.91 10.64 -15.14
N GLU A 494 -15.39 11.39 -16.13
CA GLU A 494 -16.01 12.69 -15.86
C GLU A 494 -17.18 12.54 -14.89
N ARG A 495 -17.45 13.57 -14.05
CA ARG A 495 -18.51 13.54 -13.03
C ARG A 495 -19.85 12.99 -13.52
N ARG A 496 -20.21 13.27 -14.79
CA ARG A 496 -21.45 12.76 -15.40
C ARG A 496 -21.50 11.25 -15.58
N VAL A 497 -20.37 10.62 -15.88
CA VAL A 497 -20.26 9.16 -16.05
C VAL A 497 -20.31 8.48 -14.69
N LEU A 498 -19.78 9.12 -13.66
CA LEU A 498 -19.87 8.64 -12.27
C LEU A 498 -21.27 8.78 -11.72
N ASP A 499 -21.92 9.92 -11.94
CA ASP A 499 -23.32 10.11 -11.61
C ASP A 499 -24.20 9.04 -12.29
N GLU A 500 -23.84 8.61 -13.50
CA GLU A 500 -24.49 7.51 -14.21
C GLU A 500 -24.20 6.14 -13.57
N ILE A 501 -22.94 5.82 -13.25
CA ILE A 501 -22.56 4.57 -12.56
C ILE A 501 -23.23 4.48 -11.19
N CYS A 502 -23.18 5.53 -10.37
CA CYS A 502 -23.84 5.59 -9.05
C CYS A 502 -25.37 5.57 -9.14
N ALA A 503 -25.96 6.08 -10.23
CA ALA A 503 -27.41 5.94 -10.46
C ALA A 503 -27.79 4.49 -10.82
N LEU A 504 -26.92 3.76 -11.51
CA LEU A 504 -27.12 2.35 -11.84
C LEU A 504 -26.86 1.42 -10.64
N PHE A 505 -25.93 1.82 -9.75
CA PHE A 505 -25.55 1.10 -8.53
C PHE A 505 -25.63 2.03 -7.32
N PRO A 506 -26.82 2.22 -6.72
CA PRO A 506 -27.00 3.15 -5.61
C PRO A 506 -26.26 2.74 -4.33
N GLU A 507 -25.90 1.46 -4.23
CA GLU A 507 -25.14 0.89 -3.10
C GLU A 507 -23.62 0.95 -3.33
N LEU A 508 -23.17 1.28 -4.55
CA LEU A 508 -21.77 1.51 -4.84
C LEU A 508 -21.35 2.84 -4.21
N ASP A 509 -20.44 2.78 -3.25
CA ASP A 509 -19.69 3.96 -2.84
C ASP A 509 -18.69 4.29 -3.97
N PRO A 510 -18.86 5.45 -4.64
CA PRO A 510 -17.92 5.85 -5.68
C PRO A 510 -16.49 5.90 -5.15
N GLU A 511 -16.24 6.46 -3.96
CA GLU A 511 -14.89 6.76 -3.47
C GLU A 511 -14.12 5.55 -2.98
N THR A 512 -14.83 4.52 -2.50
CA THR A 512 -14.20 3.30 -1.98
C THR A 512 -14.43 2.06 -2.86
N GLY A 513 -15.32 2.14 -3.86
CA GLY A 513 -15.75 0.99 -4.66
C GLY A 513 -16.57 -0.04 -3.87
N THR A 514 -16.81 0.18 -2.58
CA THR A 514 -17.56 -0.73 -1.72
C THR A 514 -19.02 -0.82 -2.17
N GLY A 515 -19.65 -1.97 -1.95
CA GLY A 515 -21.04 -2.22 -2.36
C GLY A 515 -21.24 -2.85 -3.74
N TYR A 516 -20.21 -2.95 -4.59
CA TYR A 516 -20.28 -3.71 -5.86
C TYR A 516 -19.99 -5.21 -5.74
N GLY A 517 -19.20 -5.58 -4.73
CA GLY A 517 -18.83 -6.98 -4.42
C GLY A 517 -17.41 -7.35 -4.87
N PRO A 518 -16.91 -8.53 -4.43
CA PRO A 518 -15.52 -8.92 -4.60
C PRO A 518 -15.17 -9.28 -6.06
N ALA A 519 -13.86 -9.35 -6.34
CA ALA A 519 -13.36 -9.92 -7.58
C ALA A 519 -13.85 -11.37 -7.77
N ALA A 520 -14.14 -11.71 -9.03
CA ALA A 520 -14.68 -13.01 -9.42
C ALA A 520 -13.72 -14.19 -9.15
N ARG A 521 -12.41 -13.92 -9.09
CA ARG A 521 -11.31 -14.84 -8.78
C ARG A 521 -10.19 -14.06 -8.11
N ARG A 522 -9.27 -14.76 -7.43
CA ARG A 522 -8.05 -14.18 -6.88
C ARG A 522 -7.23 -13.51 -7.99
N ALA A 523 -6.96 -12.22 -7.81
CA ALA A 523 -6.04 -11.46 -8.64
C ALA A 523 -4.63 -11.62 -8.07
N LEU A 524 -3.67 -11.98 -8.92
CA LEU A 524 -2.27 -12.14 -8.50
C LEU A 524 -1.53 -10.80 -8.47
N SER A 525 -0.59 -10.64 -7.56
CA SER A 525 0.38 -9.54 -7.61
C SER A 525 1.29 -9.68 -8.84
N GLY A 526 2.04 -8.61 -9.17
CA GLY A 526 2.99 -8.67 -10.29
C GLY A 526 4.07 -9.74 -10.10
N ALA A 527 4.58 -9.90 -8.88
CA ALA A 527 5.56 -10.94 -8.55
C ALA A 527 4.99 -12.35 -8.70
N GLU A 528 3.79 -12.59 -8.16
CA GLU A 528 3.07 -13.87 -8.28
C GLU A 528 2.77 -14.20 -9.76
N GLY A 529 2.35 -13.20 -10.54
CA GLY A 529 2.09 -13.34 -11.98
C GLY A 529 3.34 -13.74 -12.78
N ARG A 530 4.47 -13.09 -12.52
CA ARG A 530 5.76 -13.41 -13.17
C ARG A 530 6.28 -14.78 -12.75
N LEU A 531 6.11 -15.18 -11.49
CA LEU A 531 6.44 -16.53 -11.01
C LEU A 531 5.63 -17.60 -11.76
N LEU A 532 4.31 -17.39 -11.87
CA LEU A 532 3.43 -18.30 -12.62
C LEU A 532 3.82 -18.37 -14.10
N SER A 533 4.13 -17.23 -14.72
CA SER A 533 4.60 -17.14 -16.11
C SER A 533 5.89 -17.95 -16.32
N ALA A 534 6.86 -17.81 -15.42
CA ALA A 534 8.12 -18.54 -15.48
C ALA A 534 7.94 -20.07 -15.37
N MET A 535 6.98 -20.53 -14.57
CA MET A 535 6.68 -21.97 -14.41
C MET A 535 5.94 -22.59 -15.61
N GLN A 536 5.30 -21.77 -16.47
CA GLN A 536 4.63 -22.26 -17.68
C GLN A 536 5.57 -22.45 -18.89
N ILE A 537 6.86 -22.12 -18.74
CA ILE A 537 7.89 -22.27 -19.80
C ILE A 537 8.51 -23.68 -19.81
N GLY A 538 8.03 -24.60 -18.96
CA GLY A 538 8.48 -26.00 -18.84
C GLY A 538 7.91 -26.96 -19.86
#